data_AF-A0A941F125-F1
#
_entry.id   AF-A0A941F125-F1
#
_cell.length_a   1.000
_cell.length_b   1.000
_cell.length_c   1.000
_cell.angle_alpha   90.00
_cell.angle_beta   90.00
_cell.angle_gamma   90.00
#
_symmetry.space_group_name_H-M   'P 1'
#
loop_
_entity.id
_entity.type
_entity.pdbx_description
1 polymer ?
#
loop_
_entity_poly.entity_id
_entity_poly.type
_entity_poly.pdbx_seq_one_letter_code
_entity_poly.pdbx_strand_id
1 'polypeptide(L)'
;MADLLYSFGTLHPGLVTLHNFPKFLQEFERPDGHLQDLAATDILRSRELGVPRYNEFRRLLRLKPAENFAELTDDPAWAEQIERLYDGDIEKVDLMVGLYAEKLPAGFAFSDTAFRIFILMASRRLNSDRFFTEYYTPE
;
A
#
# COMPACT_ATOMS: atom_id res chain seq x y z
N MET A 1 13.50 23.67 15.96
CA MET A 1 12.94 23.35 14.63
C MET A 1 14.03 23.00 13.62
N ALA A 2 15.13 23.75 13.55
CA ALA A 2 16.25 23.45 12.64
C ALA A 2 16.79 22.02 12.80
N ASP A 3 17.04 21.57 14.03
CA ASP A 3 17.53 20.21 14.30
C ASP A 3 16.55 19.12 13.84
N LEU A 4 15.24 19.35 14.04
CA LEU A 4 14.19 18.41 13.62
C LEU A 4 14.19 18.24 12.09
N LEU A 5 14.26 19.35 11.35
CA LEU A 5 14.32 19.35 9.89
C LEU A 5 15.62 18.70 9.38
N TYR A 6 16.74 18.96 10.05
CA TYR A 6 18.01 18.33 9.72
C TYR A 6 17.96 16.81 9.93
N SER A 7 17.39 16.36 11.05
CA SER A 7 17.20 14.93 11.32
C SER A 7 16.29 14.28 10.28
N PHE A 8 15.11 14.83 10.00
CA PHE A 8 14.21 14.24 8.99
C PHE A 8 14.76 14.30 7.57
N GLY A 9 15.57 15.30 7.24
CA GLY A 9 16.20 15.41 5.93
C GLY A 9 17.40 14.47 5.70
N THR A 10 17.96 13.90 6.77
CA THR A 10 19.15 13.02 6.70
C THR A 10 18.86 11.55 7.04
N LEU A 11 17.71 11.25 7.65
CA LEU A 11 17.30 9.89 7.96
C LEU A 11 16.57 9.22 6.80
N HIS A 12 16.86 7.93 6.57
CA HIS A 12 16.17 7.13 5.56
C HIS A 12 14.85 6.57 6.12
N PRO A 13 13.71 6.71 5.41
CA PRO A 13 12.46 6.08 5.82
C PRO A 13 12.50 4.57 5.58
N GLY A 14 11.61 3.84 6.25
CA GLY A 14 11.39 2.42 5.97
C GLY A 14 10.78 2.20 4.57
N LEU A 15 11.13 1.08 3.93
CA LEU A 15 10.57 0.69 2.64
C LEU A 15 9.16 0.11 2.81
N VAL A 16 8.29 0.30 1.82
CA VAL A 16 6.90 -0.20 1.85
C VAL A 16 6.89 -1.68 1.42
N THR A 17 7.21 -2.58 2.36
CA THR A 17 7.30 -4.03 2.12
C THR A 17 6.68 -4.84 3.25
N LEU A 18 6.53 -6.15 3.04
CA LEU A 18 6.24 -7.08 4.13
C LEU A 18 7.31 -7.02 5.22
N HIS A 19 6.93 -7.43 6.43
CA HIS A 19 7.80 -7.47 7.62
C HIS A 19 8.41 -6.13 8.03
N ASN A 20 7.83 -5.00 7.60
CA ASN A 20 8.32 -3.66 7.94
C ASN A 20 7.25 -2.73 8.58
N PHE A 21 6.16 -3.28 9.11
CA PHE A 21 5.16 -2.47 9.83
C PHE A 21 5.68 -2.10 11.24
N PRO A 22 5.63 -0.83 11.66
CA PRO A 22 6.15 -0.42 12.97
C PRO A 22 5.40 -1.08 14.14
N LYS A 23 6.11 -1.79 15.01
CA LYS A 23 5.51 -2.55 16.12
C LYS A 23 4.69 -1.68 17.07
N PHE A 24 5.13 -0.46 17.36
CA PHE A 24 4.42 0.44 18.26
C PHE A 24 3.04 0.89 17.72
N LEU A 25 2.79 0.74 16.42
CA LEU A 25 1.48 1.03 15.81
C LEU A 25 0.49 -0.14 15.95
N GLN A 26 0.93 -1.31 16.41
CA GLN A 26 0.05 -2.44 16.75
C GLN A 26 -0.59 -2.27 18.15
N GLU A 27 -0.03 -1.38 18.96
CA GLU A 27 -0.53 -1.01 20.29
C GLU A 27 -0.80 0.50 20.35
N PHE A 28 -1.35 1.07 19.27
CA PHE A 28 -1.56 2.50 19.16
C PHE A 28 -2.69 2.97 20.09
N GLU A 29 -2.38 3.87 21.02
CA GLU A 29 -3.38 4.56 21.82
C GLU A 29 -3.95 5.75 21.05
N ARG A 30 -5.24 5.65 20.70
CA ARG A 30 -5.95 6.72 20.00
C ARG A 30 -6.19 7.92 20.92
N PRO A 31 -6.48 9.11 20.34
CA PRO A 31 -6.81 10.30 21.13
C PRO A 31 -8.02 10.15 22.08
N ASP A 32 -8.90 9.18 21.83
CA ASP A 32 -10.05 8.85 22.68
C ASP A 32 -9.74 7.84 23.81
N GLY A 33 -8.46 7.45 23.96
CA GLY A 33 -7.98 6.51 24.99
C GLY A 33 -8.18 5.04 24.63
N HIS A 34 -8.67 4.73 23.43
CA HIS A 34 -8.83 3.34 22.99
C HIS A 34 -7.56 2.80 22.30
N LEU A 35 -7.15 1.59 22.67
CA LEU A 35 -6.07 0.87 21.99
C LEU A 35 -6.54 0.33 20.64
N GLN A 36 -5.66 0.39 19.64
CA GLN A 36 -5.91 -0.10 18.31
C GLN A 36 -4.65 -0.70 17.69
N ASP A 37 -4.79 -1.88 17.09
CA ASP A 37 -3.81 -2.40 16.14
C ASP A 37 -4.11 -1.83 14.75
N LEU A 38 -3.25 -0.92 14.29
CA LEU A 38 -3.43 -0.28 12.99
C LEU A 38 -3.23 -1.27 11.82
N ALA A 39 -2.32 -2.23 11.92
CA ALA A 39 -2.10 -3.22 10.86
C ALA A 39 -3.33 -4.12 10.69
N ALA A 40 -3.87 -4.63 11.79
CA ALA A 40 -5.08 -5.45 11.76
C ALA A 40 -6.29 -4.64 11.27
N THR A 41 -6.39 -3.38 11.70
CA THR A 41 -7.46 -2.47 11.28
C THR A 41 -7.45 -2.22 9.78
N ASP A 42 -6.30 -2.00 9.16
CA ASP A 42 -6.21 -1.72 7.72
C ASP A 42 -6.70 -2.89 6.85
N ILE A 43 -6.37 -4.13 7.27
CA ILE A 43 -6.89 -5.34 6.62
C ILE A 43 -8.42 -5.43 6.79
N LEU A 44 -8.92 -5.25 8.01
CA LEU A 44 -10.35 -5.32 8.31
C LEU A 44 -11.14 -4.29 7.50
N ARG A 45 -10.69 -3.03 7.50
CA ARG A 45 -11.37 -1.92 6.81
C ARG A 45 -11.42 -2.12 5.30
N SER A 46 -10.34 -2.59 4.70
CA SER A 46 -10.32 -2.87 3.25
C SER A 46 -11.39 -3.90 2.88
N ARG A 47 -11.54 -4.96 3.70
CA ARG A 47 -12.57 -5.99 3.51
C ARG A 47 -13.98 -5.43 3.74
N GLU A 48 -14.18 -4.69 4.84
CA GLU A 48 -15.48 -4.12 5.23
C GLU A 48 -16.01 -3.12 4.20
N LEU A 49 -15.13 -2.27 3.65
CA LEU A 49 -15.48 -1.30 2.61
C LEU A 49 -15.67 -1.93 1.22
N GLY A 50 -15.52 -3.26 1.10
CA GLY A 50 -15.68 -3.97 -0.17
C GLY A 50 -14.58 -3.66 -1.18
N VAL A 51 -13.40 -3.22 -0.74
CA VAL A 51 -12.25 -3.06 -1.64
C VAL A 51 -11.84 -4.45 -2.12
N PRO A 52 -11.69 -4.68 -3.45
CA PRO A 52 -11.31 -5.97 -3.98
C PRO A 52 -9.97 -6.47 -3.43
N ARG A 53 -9.86 -7.79 -3.25
CA ARG A 53 -8.61 -8.46 -2.89
C ARG A 53 -7.59 -8.35 -4.02
N TYR A 54 -6.33 -8.69 -3.74
CA TYR A 54 -5.19 -8.36 -4.59
C TYR A 54 -5.36 -8.73 -6.07
N ASN A 55 -5.69 -10.00 -6.38
CA ASN A 55 -5.81 -10.45 -7.76
C ASN A 55 -6.99 -9.80 -8.49
N GLU A 56 -8.14 -9.66 -7.83
CA GLU A 56 -9.29 -8.99 -8.42
C GLU A 56 -9.02 -7.50 -8.65
N PHE A 57 -8.33 -6.85 -7.72
CA PHE A 57 -7.89 -5.46 -7.87
C PHE A 57 -7.00 -5.29 -9.11
N ARG A 58 -6.06 -6.22 -9.33
CA ARG A 58 -5.22 -6.25 -10.53
C ARG A 58 -6.03 -6.45 -11.80
N ARG A 59 -7.02 -7.35 -11.82
CA ARG A 59 -7.92 -7.55 -12.96
C ARG A 59 -8.68 -6.27 -13.32
N LEU A 60 -9.23 -5.57 -12.34
CA LEU A 60 -9.94 -4.31 -12.55
C LEU A 60 -9.04 -3.21 -13.13
N LEU A 61 -7.74 -3.25 -12.82
CA LEU A 61 -6.72 -2.37 -13.39
C LEU A 61 -6.13 -2.87 -14.72
N ARG A 62 -6.65 -3.98 -15.27
CA ARG A 62 -6.14 -4.64 -16.49
C ARG A 62 -4.68 -5.06 -16.39
N LEU A 63 -4.23 -5.40 -15.18
CA LEU A 63 -2.93 -6.01 -14.91
C LEU A 63 -3.05 -7.55 -14.91
N LYS A 64 -1.96 -8.25 -15.23
CA LYS A 64 -1.90 -9.72 -15.09
C LYS A 64 -2.05 -10.07 -13.59
N PRO A 65 -3.07 -10.84 -13.15
CA PRO A 65 -3.12 -11.34 -11.77
C PRO A 65 -1.97 -12.34 -11.53
N ALA A 66 -1.55 -12.52 -10.27
CA ALA A 66 -0.55 -13.53 -9.94
C ALA A 66 -1.19 -14.93 -10.06
N GLU A 67 -0.61 -15.83 -10.84
CA GLU A 67 -1.14 -17.19 -11.01
C GLU A 67 -0.83 -18.09 -9.81
N ASN A 68 0.22 -17.76 -9.05
CA ASN A 68 0.67 -18.47 -7.87
C ASN A 68 1.50 -17.54 -6.96
N PHE A 69 1.88 -18.02 -5.77
CA PHE A 69 2.62 -17.23 -4.78
C PHE A 69 4.05 -16.87 -5.21
N ALA A 70 4.68 -17.67 -6.08
CA ALA A 70 6.01 -17.37 -6.62
C ALA A 70 5.98 -16.29 -7.72
N GLU A 71 4.83 -16.06 -8.36
CA GLU A 71 4.64 -14.90 -9.24
C GLU A 71 4.36 -13.61 -8.47
N LEU A 72 3.86 -13.69 -7.24
CA LEU A 72 3.54 -12.53 -6.41
C LEU A 72 4.79 -11.80 -5.91
N THR A 73 5.82 -12.54 -5.51
CA THR A 73 7.01 -12.01 -4.85
C THR A 73 8.26 -12.78 -5.27
N ASP A 74 9.42 -12.12 -5.27
CA ASP A 74 10.72 -12.75 -5.53
C ASP A 74 11.39 -13.32 -4.27
N ASP A 75 10.80 -13.13 -3.10
CA ASP A 75 11.23 -13.76 -1.85
C ASP A 75 10.49 -15.11 -1.65
N PRO A 76 11.17 -16.27 -1.78
CA PRO A 76 10.54 -17.58 -1.64
C PRO A 76 10.01 -17.83 -0.22
N ALA A 77 10.62 -17.24 0.81
CA ALA A 77 10.13 -17.38 2.17
C ALA A 77 8.82 -16.60 2.38
N TRP A 78 8.67 -15.44 1.71
CA TRP A 78 7.40 -14.72 1.73
C TRP A 78 6.33 -15.46 0.96
N ALA A 79 6.66 -16.02 -0.21
CA ALA A 79 5.73 -16.84 -0.98
C ALA A 79 5.17 -18.00 -0.15
N GLU A 80 6.03 -18.76 0.53
CA GLU A 80 5.61 -19.87 1.41
C GLU A 80 4.75 -19.39 2.59
N GLN A 81 5.11 -18.27 3.23
CA GLN A 81 4.35 -17.71 4.35
C GLN A 81 2.95 -17.27 3.92
N ILE A 82 2.84 -16.59 2.78
CA ILE A 82 1.56 -16.13 2.23
C ILE A 82 0.73 -17.34 1.82
N GLU A 83 1.33 -18.32 1.13
CA GLU A 83 0.64 -19.56 0.74
C GLU A 83 0.01 -20.26 1.95
N ARG A 84 0.79 -20.43 3.02
CA ARG A 84 0.31 -21.03 4.27
C ARG A 84 -0.78 -20.20 4.93
N LEU A 85 -0.66 -18.87 4.94
CA LEU A 85 -1.61 -17.97 5.59
C LEU A 85 -2.98 -17.96 4.90
N TYR A 86 -3.00 -18.13 3.57
CA TYR A 86 -4.22 -18.09 2.75
C TYR A 86 -4.69 -19.48 2.27
N ASP A 87 -4.28 -20.55 2.97
CA ASP A 87 -4.68 -21.94 2.69
C ASP A 87 -4.43 -22.36 1.22
N GLY A 88 -3.35 -21.89 0.61
CA GLY A 88 -3.01 -22.18 -0.78
C GLY A 88 -3.85 -21.44 -1.82
N ASP A 89 -4.75 -20.53 -1.42
CA ASP A 89 -5.65 -19.83 -2.32
C ASP A 89 -5.15 -18.40 -2.61
N ILE A 90 -4.53 -18.22 -3.78
CA ILE A 90 -3.98 -16.93 -4.23
C ILE A 90 -5.06 -15.84 -4.38
N GLU A 91 -6.33 -16.20 -4.62
CA GLU A 91 -7.43 -15.24 -4.75
C GLU A 91 -7.85 -14.64 -3.41
N LYS A 92 -7.46 -15.27 -2.30
CA LYS A 92 -7.72 -14.77 -0.96
C LYS A 92 -6.68 -13.77 -0.46
N VAL A 93 -5.58 -13.54 -1.17
CA VAL A 93 -4.55 -12.58 -0.70
C VAL A 93 -5.16 -11.18 -0.57
N ASP A 94 -5.14 -10.62 0.64
CA ASP A 94 -5.62 -9.25 0.88
C ASP A 94 -4.81 -8.25 0.06
N LEU A 95 -5.47 -7.16 -0.36
CA LEU A 95 -4.85 -6.15 -1.20
C LEU A 95 -3.54 -5.63 -0.60
N MET A 96 -3.56 -5.20 0.66
CA MET A 96 -2.37 -4.64 1.33
C MET A 96 -1.21 -5.64 1.39
N VAL A 97 -1.49 -6.93 1.65
CA VAL A 97 -0.46 -7.97 1.66
C VAL A 97 0.17 -8.13 0.28
N GLY A 98 -0.65 -8.19 -0.77
CA GLY A 98 -0.15 -8.28 -2.14
C GLY A 98 0.65 -7.04 -2.57
N LEU A 99 0.18 -5.84 -2.24
CA LEU A 99 0.88 -4.58 -2.55
C LEU A 99 2.26 -4.49 -1.91
N TYR A 100 2.43 -5.08 -0.71
CA TYR A 100 3.69 -5.09 0.04
C TYR A 100 4.62 -6.25 -0.34
N ALA A 101 4.07 -7.32 -0.91
CA ALA A 101 4.82 -8.48 -1.38
C ALA A 101 5.34 -8.32 -2.82
N GLU A 102 4.68 -7.47 -3.62
CA GLU A 102 5.01 -7.24 -5.02
C GLU A 102 6.49 -6.91 -5.23
N LYS A 103 7.09 -7.56 -6.22
CA LYS A 103 8.40 -7.17 -6.73
C LYS A 103 8.36 -5.73 -7.24
N LEU A 104 9.15 -4.86 -6.62
CA LEU A 104 9.22 -3.46 -6.99
C LEU A 104 9.94 -3.26 -8.33
N PRO A 105 9.40 -2.44 -9.25
CA PRO A 105 10.16 -1.95 -10.39
C PRO A 105 11.44 -1.23 -9.94
N ALA A 106 12.50 -1.29 -10.76
CA ALA A 106 13.75 -0.64 -10.42
C ALA A 106 13.56 0.87 -10.19
N GLY A 107 13.97 1.35 -9.01
CA GLY A 107 13.83 2.75 -8.59
C GLY A 107 12.49 3.12 -7.96
N PHE A 108 11.54 2.18 -7.85
CA PHE A 108 10.26 2.43 -7.17
C PHE A 108 10.35 2.11 -5.67
N ALA A 109 9.59 2.85 -4.87
CA ALA A 109 9.48 2.64 -3.43
C ALA A 109 8.20 1.88 -3.02
N PHE A 110 7.31 1.56 -3.97
CA PHE A 110 6.06 0.84 -3.77
C PHE A 110 5.61 0.15 -5.08
N SER A 111 4.61 -0.72 -4.96
CA SER A 111 4.11 -1.63 -6.00
C SER A 111 3.67 -0.95 -7.30
N ASP A 112 3.81 -1.66 -8.43
CA ASP A 112 3.24 -1.23 -9.73
C ASP A 112 1.71 -1.14 -9.64
N THR A 113 1.05 -2.05 -8.92
CA THR A 113 -0.41 -1.99 -8.72
C THR A 113 -0.85 -0.71 -8.03
N ALA A 114 -0.16 -0.31 -6.95
CA ALA A 114 -0.44 0.96 -6.30
C ALA A 114 -0.15 2.13 -7.24
N PHE A 115 0.96 2.08 -7.99
CA PHE A 115 1.34 3.11 -8.96
C PHE A 115 0.27 3.37 -10.03
N ARG A 116 -0.44 2.35 -10.51
CA ARG A 116 -1.56 2.52 -11.46
C ARG A 116 -2.68 3.42 -10.91
N ILE A 117 -3.00 3.32 -9.63
CA ILE A 117 -3.96 4.23 -8.98
C ILE A 117 -3.38 5.64 -8.90
N PHE A 118 -2.09 5.78 -8.58
CA PHE A 118 -1.43 7.08 -8.52
C PHE A 118 -1.44 7.80 -9.87
N ILE A 119 -1.21 7.11 -10.99
CA ILE A 119 -1.25 7.70 -12.34
C ILE A 119 -2.59 8.43 -12.56
N LEU A 120 -3.71 7.76 -12.26
CA LEU A 120 -5.04 8.33 -12.42
C LEU A 120 -5.30 9.41 -11.38
N MET A 121 -5.13 9.09 -10.10
CA MET A 121 -5.61 9.94 -9.01
C MET A 121 -4.73 11.16 -8.75
N ALA A 122 -3.42 11.08 -9.00
CA ALA A 122 -2.55 12.26 -8.93
C ALA A 122 -2.91 13.29 -10.00
N SER A 123 -3.06 12.83 -11.25
CA SER A 123 -3.51 13.66 -12.36
C SER A 123 -4.90 14.24 -12.09
N ARG A 124 -5.83 13.41 -11.58
CA ARG A 124 -7.21 13.83 -11.28
C ARG A 124 -7.28 14.90 -10.20
N ARG A 125 -6.44 14.84 -9.16
CA ARG A 125 -6.39 15.87 -8.10
C ARG A 125 -6.09 17.26 -8.64
N LEU A 126 -5.26 17.37 -9.67
CA LEU A 126 -4.96 18.64 -10.32
C LEU A 126 -6.04 19.01 -11.35
N ASN A 127 -6.33 18.10 -12.27
CA ASN A 127 -7.22 18.38 -13.41
C ASN A 127 -8.68 18.62 -13.02
N SER A 128 -9.10 18.18 -11.83
CA SER A 128 -10.48 18.33 -11.34
C SER A 128 -10.64 19.48 -10.34
N ASP A 129 -9.58 20.22 -10.03
CA ASP A 129 -9.65 21.37 -9.14
C ASP A 129 -9.61 22.67 -9.96
N ARG A 130 -10.65 23.49 -9.82
CA ARG A 130 -10.73 24.80 -10.50
C ARG A 130 -9.56 25.70 -10.15
N PHE A 131 -9.01 25.61 -8.94
CA PHE A 131 -7.90 26.46 -8.50
C PHE A 131 -6.54 26.03 -9.07
N PHE A 132 -6.44 24.83 -9.64
CA PHE A 132 -5.27 24.37 -10.40
C PHE A 132 -5.51 24.34 -11.91
N THR A 133 -6.69 24.78 -12.36
CA THR A 133 -7.07 24.80 -13.77
C THR A 133 -7.60 26.18 -14.16
N GLU A 134 -8.92 26.40 -14.09
CA GLU A 134 -9.58 27.63 -14.55
C GLU A 134 -9.12 28.89 -13.81
N TYR A 135 -8.94 28.80 -12.49
CA TYR A 135 -8.59 29.91 -11.60
C TYR A 135 -7.11 29.91 -11.21
N TYR A 136 -6.26 29.17 -11.93
CA TYR A 136 -4.82 29.23 -11.71
C TYR A 136 -4.21 30.43 -12.45
N THR A 137 -4.66 31.63 -12.05
CA THR A 137 -4.28 32.93 -12.61
C THR A 137 -3.78 33.87 -11.50
N PRO A 138 -3.04 34.94 -11.82
CA PRO A 138 -2.59 35.92 -10.82
C PRO A 138 -3.73 36.72 -10.16
N GLU A 139 -4.85 36.93 -10.86
CA GLU A 139 -6.06 37.61 -10.37
C GLU A 139 -6.85 36.80 -9.34
#